data_AF-A0A962BMF9-F1
#
_entry.id   AF-A0A962BMF9-F1
#
_cell.length_a   1.000
_cell.length_b   1.000
_cell.length_c   1.000
_cell.angle_alpha   90.00
_cell.angle_beta   90.00
_cell.angle_gamma   90.00
#
_symmetry.space_group_name_H-M   'P 1'
#
loop_
_entity.id
_entity.type
_entity.pdbx_description
1 polymer ?
#
loop_
_entity_poly.entity_id
_entity_poly.type
_entity_poly.pdbx_seq_one_letter_code
_entity_poly.pdbx_strand_id
1 'polypeptide(L)'
;MSRWLPLLPGIAFPLLAHASVIAASPAMSVILAQAAVACLGLLVLWPLRRRPFLFLLPMLALLALTIWLSQHGGARLPLMLPPILFPGALGLYFARSLGRDQMPLIERIVRAIHGGVLPDPQIPPYARRLTRVWALLLLGLAAWSLWLALMATPGGLLSTFGIA
;
A
#
# COMPACT_ATOMS: atom_id res chain seq x y z
N MET A 1 -18.38 -8.79 -12.97
CA MET A 1 -17.02 -8.22 -13.16
C MET A 1 -16.01 -9.09 -12.42
N SER A 2 -15.13 -9.72 -13.19
CA SER A 2 -14.20 -10.81 -12.81
C SER A 2 -13.47 -10.59 -11.48
N ARG A 3 -13.50 -11.59 -10.59
CA ARG A 3 -12.71 -11.63 -9.34
C ARG A 3 -11.20 -11.58 -9.60
N TRP A 4 -10.77 -11.81 -10.83
CA TRP A 4 -9.37 -11.89 -11.26
C TRP A 4 -8.77 -10.54 -11.68
N LEU A 5 -9.59 -9.50 -11.89
CA LEU A 5 -9.08 -8.19 -12.31
C LEU A 5 -7.97 -7.58 -11.41
N PRO A 6 -8.01 -7.69 -10.07
CA PRO A 6 -6.93 -7.15 -9.23
C PRO A 6 -5.61 -7.94 -9.33
N LEU A 7 -5.60 -9.13 -9.93
CA LEU A 7 -4.35 -9.88 -10.09
C LEU A 7 -3.43 -9.26 -11.13
N LEU A 8 -4.00 -8.62 -12.16
CA LEU A 8 -3.23 -7.92 -13.18
C LEU A 8 -2.32 -6.83 -12.58
N PRO A 9 -2.81 -5.84 -11.82
CA PRO A 9 -1.95 -4.87 -11.16
C PRO A 9 -1.07 -5.50 -10.07
N GLY A 10 -1.50 -6.60 -9.45
CA GLY A 10 -0.71 -7.36 -8.47
C GLY A 10 0.57 -7.93 -9.06
N ILE A 11 0.51 -8.45 -10.29
CA ILE A 11 1.66 -9.00 -11.02
C ILE A 11 2.42 -7.89 -11.75
N ALA A 12 1.71 -6.90 -12.31
CA ALA A 12 2.34 -5.80 -13.04
C ALA A 12 3.19 -4.91 -12.12
N PHE A 13 2.75 -4.65 -10.88
CA PHE A 13 3.49 -3.81 -9.92
C PHE A 13 4.96 -4.20 -9.75
N PRO A 14 5.32 -5.44 -9.32
CA PRO A 14 6.72 -5.81 -9.10
C PRO A 14 7.53 -5.79 -10.40
N LEU A 15 6.91 -6.17 -11.53
CA LEU A 15 7.56 -6.15 -12.85
C LEU A 15 7.90 -4.73 -13.30
N LEU A 16 6.95 -3.79 -13.16
CA LEU A 16 7.14 -2.38 -13.51
C LEU A 16 8.13 -1.70 -12.57
N ALA A 17 8.06 -2.00 -11.27
CA ALA A 17 9.01 -1.49 -10.29
C ALA A 17 10.44 -1.97 -10.62
N HIS A 18 10.62 -3.26 -10.92
CA HIS A 18 11.93 -3.78 -11.31
C HIS A 18 12.39 -3.19 -12.65
N ALA A 19 11.52 -3.16 -13.66
CA ALA A 19 11.80 -2.59 -14.97
C ALA A 19 12.22 -1.11 -14.89
N SER A 20 11.64 -0.34 -13.96
CA SER A 20 12.01 1.07 -13.75
C SER A 20 13.47 1.24 -13.30
N VAL A 21 14.02 0.27 -12.56
CA VAL A 21 15.40 0.31 -12.06
C VAL A 21 16.41 -0.05 -13.15
N ILE A 22 16.06 -0.99 -14.04
CA ILE A 22 16.93 -1.46 -15.13
C ILE A 22 16.76 -0.64 -16.43
N ALA A 23 15.80 0.28 -16.48
CA ALA A 23 15.52 1.08 -17.67
C ALA A 23 16.74 1.94 -18.06
N ALA A 24 17.18 1.80 -19.32
CA ALA A 24 18.35 2.50 -19.83
C ALA A 24 18.15 4.02 -19.97
N SER A 25 16.91 4.48 -20.22
CA SER A 25 16.61 5.91 -20.34
C SER A 25 15.95 6.46 -19.07
N PRO A 26 16.37 7.65 -18.59
CA PRO A 26 15.78 8.28 -17.39
C PRO A 26 14.27 8.53 -17.53
N ALA A 27 13.81 8.90 -18.72
CA ALA A 27 12.40 9.12 -19.00
C ALA A 27 11.56 7.84 -18.86
N MET A 28 12.07 6.71 -19.40
CA MET A 28 11.39 5.42 -19.28
C MET A 28 11.35 4.93 -17.82
N SER A 29 12.45 5.13 -17.09
CA SER A 29 12.52 4.81 -15.65
C SER A 29 11.42 5.53 -14.86
N VAL A 30 11.20 6.83 -15.12
CA VAL A 30 10.13 7.61 -14.47
C VAL A 30 8.75 7.08 -14.80
N ILE A 31 8.45 6.84 -16.08
CA ILE A 31 7.14 6.34 -16.53
C ILE A 31 6.84 4.99 -15.88
N LEU A 32 7.81 4.08 -15.85
CA LEU A 32 7.66 2.76 -15.25
C LEU A 32 7.46 2.84 -13.73
N ALA A 33 8.18 3.73 -13.04
CA ALA A 33 8.00 3.96 -11.60
C ALA A 33 6.61 4.53 -11.28
N GLN A 34 6.13 5.50 -12.06
CA GLN A 34 4.78 6.06 -11.93
C GLN A 34 3.72 4.98 -12.18
N ALA A 35 3.88 4.17 -13.23
CA ALA A 35 2.98 3.07 -13.53
C ALA A 35 2.95 2.02 -12.42
N ALA A 36 4.10 1.68 -11.83
CA ALA A 36 4.18 0.77 -10.68
C ALA A 36 3.39 1.31 -9.48
N VAL A 37 3.60 2.57 -9.09
CA VAL A 37 2.86 3.20 -7.98
C VAL A 37 1.36 3.32 -8.28
N ALA A 38 0.99 3.59 -9.53
CA ALA A 38 -0.41 3.59 -9.96
C ALA A 38 -1.05 2.19 -9.82
N CYS A 39 -0.37 1.12 -10.24
CA CYS A 39 -0.84 -0.25 -10.01
C CYS A 39 -1.04 -0.55 -8.52
N LEU A 40 -0.11 -0.12 -7.67
CA LEU A 40 -0.23 -0.28 -6.22
C LEU A 40 -1.46 0.49 -5.68
N GLY A 41 -1.64 1.74 -6.08
CA GLY A 41 -2.79 2.52 -5.64
C GLY A 41 -4.11 1.94 -6.17
N LEU A 42 -4.14 1.38 -7.38
CA LEU A 42 -5.31 0.66 -7.91
C LEU A 42 -5.67 -0.53 -7.02
N LEU A 43 -4.69 -1.30 -6.55
CA LEU A 43 -4.91 -2.43 -5.62
C LEU A 43 -5.47 -1.96 -4.28
N VAL A 44 -4.86 -0.92 -3.71
CA VAL A 44 -5.23 -0.36 -2.40
C VAL A 44 -6.63 0.25 -2.41
N LEU A 45 -6.95 1.00 -3.47
CA LEU A 45 -8.22 1.72 -3.60
C LEU A 45 -9.30 0.90 -4.29
N TRP A 46 -8.99 -0.31 -4.75
CA TRP A 46 -9.93 -1.22 -5.41
C TRP A 46 -11.26 -1.40 -4.69
N PRO A 47 -11.32 -1.56 -3.35
CA PRO A 47 -12.58 -1.71 -2.63
C PRO A 47 -13.49 -0.47 -2.75
N LEU A 48 -12.91 0.70 -3.01
CA LEU A 48 -13.60 1.98 -3.14
C LEU A 48 -14.08 2.26 -4.58
N ARG A 49 -13.79 1.40 -5.56
CA ARG A 49 -14.15 1.59 -6.98
C ARG A 49 -15.65 1.85 -7.24
N ARG A 50 -16.52 1.43 -6.32
CA ARG A 50 -17.98 1.65 -6.40
C ARG A 50 -18.40 3.08 -6.02
N ARG A 51 -17.51 3.84 -5.39
CA ARG A 51 -17.70 5.23 -4.98
C ARG A 51 -16.71 6.10 -5.76
N PRO A 52 -17.08 6.66 -6.93
CA PRO A 52 -16.14 7.23 -7.88
C PRO A 52 -15.31 8.36 -7.27
N PHE A 53 -15.91 9.25 -6.45
CA PHE A 53 -15.17 10.31 -5.77
C PHE A 53 -14.09 9.80 -4.80
N LEU A 54 -14.42 8.77 -4.00
CA LEU A 54 -13.48 8.17 -3.04
C LEU A 54 -12.41 7.31 -3.71
N PHE A 55 -12.57 6.99 -4.99
CA PHE A 55 -11.58 6.26 -5.78
C PHE A 55 -10.72 7.21 -6.61
N LEU A 56 -11.34 8.11 -7.38
CA LEU A 56 -10.68 9.01 -8.32
C LEU A 56 -9.85 10.07 -7.61
N LEU A 57 -10.38 10.69 -6.55
CA LEU A 57 -9.67 11.77 -5.85
C LEU A 57 -8.32 11.31 -5.27
N PRO A 58 -8.22 10.22 -4.48
CA PRO A 58 -6.93 9.73 -4.02
C PRO A 58 -6.05 9.18 -5.14
N MET A 59 -6.61 8.65 -6.24
CA MET A 59 -5.83 8.25 -7.41
C MET A 59 -5.15 9.45 -8.08
N LEU A 60 -5.92 10.51 -8.32
CA LEU A 60 -5.41 11.75 -8.91
C LEU A 60 -4.38 12.41 -7.99
N ALA A 61 -4.62 12.41 -6.68
CA ALA A 61 -3.65 12.89 -5.70
C ALA A 61 -2.35 12.07 -5.74
N LEU A 62 -2.44 10.73 -5.84
CA LEU A 62 -1.27 9.87 -5.95
C LEU A 62 -0.50 10.11 -7.25
N LEU A 63 -1.19 10.29 -8.37
CA LEU A 63 -0.58 10.59 -9.66
C LEU A 63 0.10 11.97 -9.65
N ALA A 64 -0.58 12.99 -9.12
CA ALA A 64 0.00 14.32 -8.97
C ALA A 64 1.25 14.29 -8.09
N LEU A 65 1.20 13.53 -6.99
CA LEU A 65 2.35 13.35 -6.10
C LEU A 65 3.52 12.67 -6.81
N THR A 66 3.30 11.59 -7.58
CA THR A 66 4.40 10.91 -8.29
C THR A 66 4.99 11.73 -9.43
N ILE A 67 4.16 12.51 -10.14
CA ILE A 67 4.63 13.47 -11.14
C ILE A 67 5.51 14.53 -10.46
N TRP A 68 5.00 15.13 -9.38
CA TRP A 68 5.71 16.15 -8.63
C TRP A 68 7.05 15.64 -8.07
N LEU A 69 7.07 14.44 -7.48
CA LEU A 69 8.29 13.78 -7.01
C LEU A 69 9.28 13.49 -8.15
N SER A 70 8.78 13.06 -9.32
CA SER A 70 9.64 12.73 -10.45
C SER A 70 10.36 13.94 -11.06
N GLN A 71 9.80 15.14 -10.91
CA GLN A 71 10.44 16.38 -11.36
C GLN A 71 11.69 16.73 -10.52
N HIS A 72 11.75 16.29 -9.26
CA HIS A 72 12.81 16.69 -8.34
C HIS A 72 13.85 15.58 -8.04
N GLY A 73 13.50 14.31 -8.26
CA GLY A 73 14.41 13.18 -7.99
C GLY A 73 14.27 12.00 -8.95
N GLY A 74 13.69 12.23 -10.12
CA GLY A 74 13.50 11.21 -11.16
C GLY A 74 12.67 10.02 -10.65
N ALA A 75 13.03 8.82 -11.09
CA ALA A 75 12.27 7.61 -10.77
C ALA A 75 12.41 7.13 -9.31
N ARG A 76 13.46 7.59 -8.60
CA ARG A 76 13.78 7.09 -7.24
C ARG A 76 12.75 7.53 -6.21
N LEU A 77 12.34 8.79 -6.23
CA LEU A 77 11.42 9.33 -5.24
C LEU A 77 10.02 8.68 -5.27
N PRO A 78 9.37 8.48 -6.45
CA PRO A 78 8.14 7.71 -6.52
C PRO A 78 8.27 6.29 -5.94
N LEU A 79 9.41 5.64 -6.12
CA LEU A 79 9.68 4.29 -5.60
C LEU A 79 9.88 4.22 -4.08
N MET A 80 9.93 5.36 -3.38
CA MET A 80 9.86 5.40 -1.92
C MET A 80 8.43 5.24 -1.38
N LEU A 81 7.41 5.43 -2.23
CA LEU A 81 6.00 5.31 -1.81
C LEU A 81 5.54 3.87 -1.53
N PRO A 82 5.90 2.84 -2.31
CA PRO A 82 5.49 1.46 -2.05
C PRO A 82 5.70 0.95 -0.62
N PRO A 83 6.89 1.11 0.02
CA PRO A 83 7.09 0.67 1.41
C PRO A 83 6.25 1.45 2.43
N ILE A 84 5.64 2.57 2.07
CA ILE A 84 4.73 3.34 2.92
C ILE A 84 3.28 2.92 2.66
N LEU A 85 2.87 2.94 1.39
CA LEU A 85 1.49 2.72 0.95
C LEU A 85 1.03 1.29 1.20
N PHE A 86 1.86 0.29 0.91
CA PHE A 86 1.47 -1.11 1.04
C PHE A 86 1.19 -1.51 2.50
N PRO A 87 2.15 -1.39 3.45
CA PRO A 87 1.87 -1.71 4.84
C PRO A 87 0.85 -0.75 5.45
N GLY A 88 0.81 0.53 5.06
CA GLY A 88 -0.19 1.48 5.54
C GLY A 88 -1.61 1.07 5.16
N ALA A 89 -1.83 0.72 3.88
CA ALA A 89 -3.11 0.24 3.39
C ALA A 89 -3.55 -1.07 4.07
N LEU A 90 -2.63 -2.02 4.19
CA LEU A 90 -2.90 -3.30 4.83
C LEU A 90 -3.19 -3.11 6.34
N GLY A 91 -2.39 -2.30 7.03
CA GLY A 91 -2.60 -1.95 8.43
C GLY A 91 -3.97 -1.29 8.67
N LEU A 92 -4.37 -0.35 7.80
CA LEU A 92 -5.72 0.24 7.83
C LEU A 92 -6.82 -0.78 7.56
N TYR A 93 -6.60 -1.76 6.68
CA TYR A 93 -7.56 -2.82 6.43
C TYR A 93 -7.76 -3.74 7.65
N PHE A 94 -6.66 -4.13 8.32
CA PHE A 94 -6.71 -4.82 9.61
C PHE A 94 -7.42 -3.97 10.68
N ALA A 95 -7.06 -2.69 10.79
CA ALA A 95 -7.64 -1.76 11.77
C ALA A 95 -9.16 -1.59 11.57
N ARG A 96 -9.62 -1.41 10.32
CA ARG A 96 -11.05 -1.29 10.00
C ARG A 96 -11.85 -2.53 10.38
N SER A 97 -11.25 -3.73 10.28
CA SER A 97 -11.91 -4.99 10.68
C SER A 97 -12.15 -5.13 12.20
N LEU A 98 -11.59 -4.23 13.03
CA LEU A 98 -11.74 -4.24 14.48
C LEU A 98 -12.94 -3.43 15.00
N GLY A 99 -13.80 -2.90 14.12
CA GLY A 99 -15.04 -2.21 14.51
C GLY A 99 -15.90 -3.03 15.50
N ARG A 100 -16.73 -2.37 16.32
CA ARG A 100 -17.49 -3.02 17.40
C ARG A 100 -18.36 -4.19 16.91
N ASP A 101 -18.93 -4.08 15.71
CA ASP A 101 -19.82 -5.10 15.11
C ASP A 101 -19.19 -5.80 13.90
N GLN A 102 -17.88 -5.69 13.72
CA GLN A 102 -17.16 -6.32 12.61
C GLN A 102 -16.34 -7.52 13.07
N MET A 103 -16.29 -8.54 12.21
CA MET A 103 -15.46 -9.71 12.43
C MET A 103 -14.00 -9.39 12.09
N PRO A 104 -13.05 -9.55 13.05
CA PRO A 104 -11.63 -9.31 12.82
C PRO A 104 -11.11 -10.13 11.64
N LEU A 105 -10.20 -9.56 10.85
CA LEU A 105 -9.71 -10.21 9.64
C LEU A 105 -9.11 -11.60 9.90
N ILE A 106 -8.38 -11.76 11.00
CA ILE A 106 -7.77 -13.05 11.36
C ILE A 106 -8.84 -14.07 11.70
N GLU A 107 -9.91 -13.68 12.41
CA GLU A 107 -11.04 -14.57 12.69
C GLU A 107 -11.71 -15.01 11.38
N ARG A 108 -11.87 -14.09 10.42
CA ARG A 108 -12.37 -14.42 9.07
C ARG A 108 -11.53 -15.47 8.37
N ILE A 109 -10.21 -15.36 8.46
CA ILE A 109 -9.28 -16.32 7.87
C ILE A 109 -9.42 -17.68 8.56
N VAL A 110 -9.39 -17.71 9.90
CA VAL A 110 -9.51 -18.96 10.67
C VAL A 110 -10.83 -19.68 10.37
N ARG A 111 -11.96 -18.95 10.35
CA ARG A 111 -13.26 -19.52 9.97
C ARG A 111 -13.25 -20.05 8.54
N ALA A 112 -12.68 -19.33 7.59
CA ALA A 112 -12.60 -19.80 6.20
C ALA A 112 -11.80 -21.10 6.07
N ILE A 113 -10.72 -21.25 6.84
CA ILE A 113 -9.90 -22.47 6.88
C ILE A 113 -10.69 -23.66 7.46
N HIS A 114 -11.51 -23.42 8.49
CA HIS A 114 -12.25 -24.47 9.20
C HIS A 114 -13.71 -24.61 8.73
N GLY A 115 -14.04 -24.17 7.51
CA GLY A 115 -15.38 -24.35 6.95
C GLY A 115 -16.50 -23.58 7.69
N GLY A 116 -16.15 -22.50 8.39
CA GLY A 116 -17.07 -21.61 9.11
C GLY A 116 -17.19 -21.89 10.62
N VAL A 117 -16.80 -23.08 11.06
CA VAL A 117 -16.87 -23.52 12.46
C VAL A 117 -15.55 -23.23 13.16
N LEU A 118 -15.61 -22.63 14.35
CA LEU A 118 -14.43 -22.42 15.17
C LEU A 118 -14.18 -23.63 16.06
N PRO A 119 -12.96 -24.20 16.08
CA PRO A 119 -12.66 -25.36 16.91
C PRO A 119 -12.57 -25.03 18.41
N ASP A 120 -12.35 -23.76 18.78
CA ASP A 120 -12.20 -23.32 20.17
C ASP A 120 -12.90 -21.96 20.42
N PRO A 121 -13.74 -21.83 21.47
CA PRO A 121 -14.38 -20.57 21.85
C PRO A 121 -13.43 -19.43 22.24
N GLN A 122 -12.15 -19.69 22.52
CA GLN A 122 -11.11 -18.68 22.79
C GLN A 122 -10.57 -18.00 21.53
N ILE A 123 -10.90 -18.51 20.34
CA ILE A 123 -10.38 -17.97 19.08
C ILE A 123 -10.84 -16.53 18.81
N PRO A 124 -12.11 -16.13 18.98
CA PRO A 124 -12.54 -14.76 18.71
C PRO A 124 -11.77 -13.67 19.50
N PRO A 125 -11.62 -13.76 20.85
CA PRO A 125 -10.86 -12.76 21.58
C PRO A 125 -9.36 -12.79 21.22
N TYR A 126 -8.78 -13.98 20.99
CA TYR A 126 -7.39 -14.11 20.54
C TYR A 126 -7.17 -13.47 19.16
N ALA A 127 -7.99 -13.83 18.17
CA ALA A 127 -7.93 -13.31 16.81
C ALA A 127 -8.11 -11.78 16.77
N ARG A 128 -8.97 -11.23 17.64
CA ARG A 128 -9.12 -9.78 17.80
C ARG A 128 -7.85 -9.11 18.35
N ARG A 129 -7.19 -9.69 19.36
CA ARG A 129 -5.89 -9.18 19.87
C ARG A 129 -4.81 -9.26 18.80
N LEU A 130 -4.72 -10.40 18.12
CA LEU A 130 -3.73 -10.59 17.06
C LEU A 130 -3.96 -9.64 15.88
N THR A 131 -5.22 -9.38 15.51
CA THR A 131 -5.57 -8.41 14.46
C THR A 131 -5.14 -6.99 14.86
N ARG A 132 -5.25 -6.61 16.15
CA ARG A 132 -4.72 -5.33 16.66
C ARG A 132 -3.21 -5.24 16.54
N VAL A 133 -2.49 -6.29 16.95
CA VAL A 133 -1.02 -6.34 16.86
C VAL A 133 -0.59 -6.17 15.40
N TRP A 134 -1.21 -6.88 14.46
CA TRP A 134 -0.92 -6.72 13.04
C TRP A 134 -1.23 -5.33 12.50
N ALA A 135 -2.37 -4.74 12.88
CA ALA A 135 -2.69 -3.38 12.49
C ALA A 135 -1.62 -2.39 12.98
N LEU A 136 -1.22 -2.48 14.25
CA LEU A 136 -0.21 -1.61 14.84
C LEU A 136 1.17 -1.81 14.20
N LEU A 137 1.59 -3.07 13.99
CA LEU A 137 2.86 -3.39 13.36
C LEU A 137 2.94 -2.81 11.95
N LEU A 138 1.91 -3.02 11.13
CA LEU A 138 1.89 -2.56 9.74
C LEU A 138 1.82 -1.04 9.64
N LEU A 139 1.01 -0.38 10.49
CA LEU A 139 0.97 1.08 10.56
C LEU A 139 2.29 1.65 11.08
N GLY A 140 2.91 0.99 12.06
CA GLY A 140 4.24 1.34 12.58
C GLY A 140 5.31 1.23 11.49
N LEU A 141 5.30 0.14 10.71
CA LEU A 141 6.20 -0.03 9.55
C LEU A 141 5.99 1.06 8.51
N ALA A 142 4.74 1.39 8.18
CA ALA A 142 4.43 2.46 7.23
C ALA A 142 4.94 3.83 7.73
N ALA A 143 4.72 4.13 9.02
CA ALA A 143 5.21 5.35 9.64
C ALA A 143 6.75 5.39 9.66
N TRP A 144 7.39 4.27 9.94
CA TRP A 144 8.84 4.16 9.92
C TRP A 144 9.41 4.31 8.51
N SER A 145 8.80 3.68 7.51
CA SER A 145 9.19 3.86 6.10
C SER A 145 9.01 5.31 5.65
N LEU A 146 7.95 5.98 6.09
CA LEU A 146 7.76 7.41 5.82
C LEU A 146 8.86 8.24 6.48
N TRP A 147 9.17 7.96 7.74
CA TRP A 147 10.27 8.61 8.45
C TRP A 147 11.62 8.43 7.72
N LEU A 148 11.94 7.20 7.31
CA LEU A 148 13.15 6.91 6.53
C LEU A 148 13.17 7.62 5.18
N ALA A 149 12.03 7.68 4.47
CA ALA A 149 11.93 8.40 3.21
C ALA A 149 12.15 9.92 3.38
N LEU A 150 11.71 10.48 4.51
CA LEU A 150 11.96 11.89 4.86
C LEU A 150 13.45 12.12 5.19
N MET A 151 14.06 11.21 5.94
CA MET A 151 15.43 11.34 6.47
C MET A 151 16.53 10.80 5.56
N ALA A 152 16.22 10.16 4.43
CA ALA A 152 17.23 9.54 3.59
C ALA A 152 18.26 10.59 3.08
N THR A 153 19.54 10.27 3.18
CA THR A 153 20.64 11.11 2.67
C THR A 153 21.69 10.26 1.96
N PRO A 154 22.10 10.61 0.72
CA PRO A 154 21.55 11.65 -0.16
C PRO A 154 20.24 11.22 -0.85
N GLY A 155 19.31 12.16 -1.07
CA GLY A 155 18.12 11.96 -1.91
C GLY A 155 16.82 11.58 -1.21
N GLY A 156 16.71 11.83 0.09
CA GLY A 156 15.42 11.79 0.81
C GLY A 156 14.61 13.05 0.58
N LEU A 157 13.32 12.98 0.88
CA LEU A 157 12.36 14.03 0.56
C LEU A 157 12.82 15.39 1.10
N LEU A 158 13.32 15.47 2.34
CA LEU A 158 13.76 16.73 2.94
C LEU A 158 14.97 17.36 2.24
N SER A 159 15.95 16.54 1.81
CA SER A 159 17.11 17.03 1.05
C SER A 159 16.70 17.58 -0.31
N THR A 160 15.68 17.00 -0.94
CA THR A 160 15.10 17.50 -2.19
C THR A 160 14.45 18.88 -2.02
N PHE A 161 14.02 19.23 -0.80
CA PHE A 161 13.47 20.55 -0.46
C PHE A 161 14.50 21.55 0.07
N GLY A 162 15.80 21.19 0.15
CA GLY A 162 16.85 22.07 0.67
C GLY A 162 16.74 22.36 2.17
N ILE A 163 16.02 21.53 2.93
CA ILE A 163 15.82 21.66 4.38
C ILE A 163 16.90 20.92 5.18
N ALA A 164 17.72 20.09 4.51
CA ALA A 164 18.81 19.31 5.09
C ALA A 164 19.99 19.17 4.13
#